data_AF-A0A1V2LZB1-F1
#
_entry.id   AF-A0A1V2LZB1-F1
#
_cell.length_a   1.000
_cell.length_b   1.000
_cell.length_c   1.000
_cell.angle_alpha   90.00
_cell.angle_beta   90.00
_cell.angle_gamma   90.00
#
_symmetry.space_group_name_H-M   'P 1'
#
loop_
_entity.id
_entity.type
_entity.pdbx_description
1 polymer ?
#
loop_
_entity_poly.entity_id
_entity_poly.type
_entity_poly.pdbx_seq_one_letter_code
_entity_poly.pdbx_strand_id
1 'polypeptide(L)' 'MFLDIFKRRKEKKQSIEAQILSEEVSKVQEKLAATLCQFEDTTDHELLDYYTYYYKANEIRHTYLMRKLKEVYYK' A
#
# COMPACT_ATOMS: atom_id res chain seq x y z
N MET A 1 1.76 2.36 -37.39
CA MET A 1 2.40 3.57 -36.82
C MET A 1 1.59 4.21 -35.69
N PHE A 2 0.31 4.57 -35.86
CA PHE A 2 -0.50 5.15 -34.76
C PHE A 2 -0.78 4.18 -33.61
N LEU A 3 -1.08 2.91 -33.90
CA LEU A 3 -1.35 1.88 -32.89
C LEU A 3 -0.19 1.68 -31.90
N ASP A 4 1.07 1.77 -32.37
CA ASP A 4 2.25 1.65 -31.52
C ASP A 4 2.42 2.82 -30.54
N ILE A 5 1.99 4.03 -30.93
CA ILE A 5 2.06 5.21 -30.07
C ILE A 5 1.02 5.09 -28.95
N PHE A 6 -0.20 4.63 -29.27
CA PHE A 6 -1.24 4.39 -28.27
C PHE A 6 -0.84 3.27 -27.29
N LYS A 7 -0.26 2.18 -27.80
CA LYS A 7 0.24 1.08 -26.97
C LYS A 7 1.32 1.55 -25.99
N ARG A 8 2.35 2.25 -26.46
CA ARG A 8 3.43 2.79 -25.62
C ARG A 8 2.93 3.78 -24.56
N ARG A 9 1.93 4.62 -24.90
CA ARG A 9 1.32 5.55 -23.94
C ARG A 9 0.55 4.81 -22.83
N LYS A 10 -0.17 3.73 -23.19
CA LYS A 10 -0.89 2.88 -22.23
C LYS A 10 0.08 2.19 -21.27
N GLU A 11 1.14 1.58 -21.79
CA GLU A 11 2.18 0.90 -21.00
C GLU A 11 2.88 1.89 -20.05
N LYS A 12 3.25 3.08 -20.54
CA LYS A 12 3.84 4.12 -19.69
C LYS A 12 2.91 4.55 -18.57
N LYS A 13 1.61 4.69 -18.84
CA LYS A 13 0.61 5.04 -17.82
C LYS A 13 0.50 3.95 -16.76
N GLN A 14 0.41 2.68 -17.17
CA GLN A 14 0.40 1.53 -16.26
C GLN A 14 1.67 1.46 -15.40
N SER A 15 2.84 1.74 -15.98
CA SER A 15 4.10 1.77 -15.25
C SER A 15 4.12 2.84 -14.15
N ILE A 16 3.63 4.05 -14.43
CA ILE A 16 3.57 5.13 -13.44
C ILE A 16 2.57 4.78 -12.33
N GLU A 17 1.40 4.26 -12.70
CA GLU A 17 0.39 3.83 -11.73
C GLU A 17 0.91 2.71 -10.82
N ALA A 18 1.61 1.72 -11.37
CA ALA A 18 2.24 0.64 -10.59
C ALA A 18 3.31 1.19 -9.63
N GLN A 19 4.13 2.15 -10.09
CA GLN A 19 5.16 2.76 -9.24
C GLN A 19 4.53 3.49 -8.06
N ILE A 20 3.51 4.33 -8.29
CA ILE A 20 2.81 5.06 -7.23
C ILE A 20 2.19 4.09 -6.22
N LEU A 21 1.51 3.04 -6.70
CA LEU A 21 0.92 2.03 -5.83
C LEU A 21 1.98 1.26 -5.02
N SER A 22 3.13 0.94 -5.62
CA SER A 22 4.24 0.28 -4.93
C SER A 22 4.84 1.15 -3.83
N GLU A 23 5.00 2.45 -4.09
CA GLU A 23 5.46 3.42 -3.09
C GLU A 23 4.45 3.54 -1.93
N GLU A 24 3.15 3.54 -2.22
CA GLU A 24 2.12 3.55 -1.18
C GLU A 24 2.10 2.26 -0.36
N VAL A 25 2.26 1.10 -0.98
CA VAL A 25 2.39 -0.19 -0.27
C VAL A 25 3.56 -0.13 0.70
N SER A 26 4.71 0.35 0.25
CA SER A 26 5.93 0.45 1.06
C SER A 26 5.72 1.36 2.27
N LYS A 27 5.11 2.54 2.07
CA LYS A 27 4.77 3.47 3.16
C LYS A 27 3.81 2.86 4.18
N VAL A 28 2.84 2.05 3.74
CA VAL A 28 1.91 1.38 4.66
C VAL A 28 2.61 0.25 5.41
N GLN A 29 3.55 -0.47 4.79
CA GLN A 29 4.36 -1.48 5.47
C GLN A 29 5.24 -0.86 6.56
N GLU A 30 5.88 0.28 6.28
CA GLU A 30 6.65 1.01 7.28
C GLU A 30 5.78 1.43 8.48
N LYS A 31 4.55 1.90 8.23
CA LYS A 31 3.59 2.22 9.29
C LYS A 31 3.19 1.01 10.11
N LEU A 32 2.93 -0.13 9.47
CA LEU A 32 2.61 -1.38 10.17
C LEU A 32 3.76 -1.80 11.09
N ALA A 33 5.00 -1.78 10.59
CA ALA A 33 6.18 -2.11 11.37
C ALA A 33 6.35 -1.15 12.56
N ALA A 34 6.25 0.16 12.33
CA ALA A 34 6.36 1.16 13.39
C ALA A 34 5.25 1.00 14.46
N THR A 35 4.02 0.72 14.03
CA THR A 35 2.88 0.49 14.93
C THR A 35 3.11 -0.74 15.80
N LEU A 36 3.63 -1.82 15.21
CA LEU A 36 3.92 -3.05 15.95
C LEU A 36 5.02 -2.82 16.98
N CYS A 37 6.11 -2.15 16.63
CA CYS A 37 7.16 -1.80 17.59
C CYS A 37 6.61 -0.96 18.76
N GLN A 38 5.80 0.05 18.47
CA GLN A 38 5.19 0.89 19.51
C GLN A 38 4.20 0.11 20.38
N PHE A 39 3.45 -0.81 19.79
CA PHE A 39 2.54 -1.69 20.52
C PHE A 39 3.31 -2.59 21.50
N GLU A 40 4.40 -3.21 21.06
CA GLU A 40 5.24 -4.10 21.87
C GLU A 40 5.87 -3.37 23.08
N ASP A 41 6.21 -2.09 22.93
CA ASP A 41 6.80 -1.26 23.98
C ASP A 41 5.77 -0.60 24.92
N THR A 42 4.46 -0.78 24.68
CA THR A 42 3.40 -0.08 25.41
C THR A 42 2.73 -0.96 26.46
N THR A 43 2.58 -0.43 27.68
CA THR A 43 1.81 -1.09 28.77
C THR A 43 0.50 -0.36 29.11
N ASP A 44 0.29 0.83 28.56
CA ASP A 44 -0.93 1.62 28.75
C ASP A 44 -2.08 1.02 27.91
N HIS A 45 -3.20 0.70 28.57
CA HIS A 45 -4.32 0.02 27.93
C HIS A 45 -5.01 0.87 26.84
N GLU A 46 -5.15 2.18 27.03
CA GLU A 46 -5.80 3.04 26.02
C GLU A 46 -4.92 3.17 24.77
N LEU A 47 -3.60 3.21 24.96
CA LEU A 47 -2.64 3.19 23.86
C LEU A 47 -2.58 1.84 23.16
N LEU A 48 -2.69 0.72 23.88
CA LEU A 48 -2.79 -0.62 23.28
C LEU A 48 -4.03 -0.76 22.39
N ASP A 49 -5.18 -0.27 22.84
CA ASP A 49 -6.40 -0.23 22.03
C ASP A 49 -6.20 0.63 20.79
N TYR A 50 -5.64 1.84 20.95
CA TYR A 50 -5.31 2.72 19.84
C TYR A 50 -4.43 2.02 18.79
N TYR A 51 -3.32 1.42 19.21
CA TYR A 51 -2.39 0.74 18.31
C TYR A 51 -3.02 -0.48 17.64
N THR A 52 -3.89 -1.22 18.34
CA THR A 52 -4.66 -2.33 17.76
C THR A 52 -5.54 -1.86 16.61
N TYR A 53 -6.31 -0.78 16.81
CA TYR A 53 -7.16 -0.22 15.76
C TYR A 53 -6.34 0.37 14.62
N TYR A 54 -5.27 1.09 14.94
CA TYR A 54 -4.38 1.69 13.94
C TYR A 54 -3.69 0.63 13.07
N TYR A 55 -3.23 -0.47 13.67
CA TYR A 55 -2.64 -1.60 12.95
C TYR A 55 -3.66 -2.22 11.97
N LYS A 56 -4.86 -2.55 12.45
CA LYS A 56 -5.94 -3.12 11.61
C LYS A 56 -6.31 -2.21 10.46
N ALA A 57 -6.39 -0.90 10.68
CA ALA A 57 -6.70 0.06 9.62
C ALA A 57 -5.60 0.06 8.53
N ASN A 58 -4.33 0.01 8.92
CA ASN A 58 -3.21 -0.06 7.96
C ASN A 58 -3.16 -1.42 7.24
N GLU A 59 -3.52 -2.52 7.90
CA GLU A 59 -3.59 -3.85 7.28
C GLU A 59 -4.67 -3.92 6.19
N ILE A 60 -5.86 -3.37 6.45
CA ILE A 60 -6.95 -3.26 5.47
C ILE A 60 -6.48 -2.40 4.28
N ARG A 61 -5.82 -1.27 4.54
CA ARG A 61 -5.28 -0.40 3.51
C ARG A 61 -4.22 -1.11 2.66
N HIS A 62 -3.30 -1.85 3.29
CA HIS A 62 -2.27 -2.63 2.62
C HIS A 62 -2.89 -3.65 1.66
N THR A 63 -3.87 -4.41 2.15
CA THR A 63 -4.61 -5.41 1.36
C THR A 63 -5.28 -4.77 0.14
N TYR A 64 -5.93 -3.62 0.34
CA TYR A 64 -6.55 -2.87 -0.75
C TYR A 64 -5.54 -2.44 -1.82
N LEU A 65 -4.40 -1.86 -1.41
CA LEU A 65 -3.35 -1.41 -2.32
C LEU A 65 -2.72 -2.58 -3.08
N MET A 66 -2.48 -3.72 -2.42
CA MET A 66 -1.99 -4.94 -3.06
C MET A 66 -2.96 -5.47 -4.11
N ARG A 67 -4.28 -5.42 -3.85
CA ARG A 67 -5.28 -5.77 -4.85
C ARG A 67 -5.23 -4.82 -6.05
N LYS A 68 -5.10 -3.51 -5.81
CA LYS A 68 -4.97 -2.52 -6.89
C LYS A 68 -3.70 -2.72 -7.72
N LEU A 69 -2.58 -3.01 -7.06
CA LEU A 69 -1.32 -3.28 -7.75
C LEU A 69 -1.43 -4.52 -8.65
N LYS A 70 -2.06 -5.59 -8.17
CA LYS A 70 -2.37 -6.78 -9.00
C LYS A 70 -3.25 -6.42 -10.20
N GLU A 71 -4.28 -5.60 -10.01
CA GLU A 71 -5.14 -5.13 -11.11
C GLU A 71 -4.36 -4.36 -12.19
N VAL A 72 -3.25 -3.69 -11.84
CA VAL A 72 -2.42 -2.98 -12.83
C VAL A 72 -1.56 -3.95 -13.65
N TYR A 73 -0.99 -4.98 -13.01
CA TYR A 73 -0.12 -5.96 -13.68
C TYR A 73 -0.86 -7.02 -14.49
N TYR A 74 -2.06 -7.41 -14.07
CA TYR A 74 -2.82 -8.53 -14.66
C TYR A 74 -4.06 -8.08 -15.46
N LYS A 75 -4.12 -6.80 -15.85
CA LYS A 75 -5.20 -6.25 -16.70
C LYS A 75 -4.94 -6.38 -18.19
#